data_AF-A0A915JB54-F1
#
_entry.id   AF-A0A915JB54-F1
#
_cell.length_a   1.000
_cell.length_b   1.000
_cell.length_c   1.000
_cell.angle_alpha   90.00
_cell.angle_beta   90.00
_cell.angle_gamma   90.00
#
_symmetry.space_group_name_H-M   'P 1'
#
loop_
_entity.id
_entity.type
_entity.pdbx_description
1 polymer ?
#
loop_
_entity_poly.entity_id
_entity_poly.type
_entity_poly.pdbx_seq_one_letter_code
_entity_poly.pdbx_strand_id
1 'polypeptide(L)'
;VESGVLQTNVVEFLEGHPLTSKFNGYASCPLVTGYGKGIMPKFDYSMTPWETFLFLDQLKERRLFYFIKADLLPILYWRGLVR
;
A
#
# COMPACT_ATOMS: atom_id res chain seq x y z
N VAL A 1 -5.56 -1.73 3.04
CA VAL A 1 -6.14 -2.68 2.06
C VAL A 1 -6.61 -3.92 2.79
N GLU A 2 -5.72 -4.64 3.48
CA GLU A 2 -6.09 -5.76 4.36
C GLU A 2 -7.17 -5.40 5.39
N SER A 3 -7.02 -4.27 6.10
CA SER A 3 -8.02 -3.79 7.05
C SER A 3 -9.43 -3.60 6.46
N GLY A 4 -9.52 -3.16 5.20
CA GLY A 4 -10.81 -3.00 4.50
C GLY A 4 -11.43 -4.34 4.10
N VAL A 5 -10.61 -5.29 3.62
CA VAL A 5 -11.07 -6.67 3.35
C VAL A 5 -11.60 -7.32 4.62
N LEU A 6 -10.87 -7.16 5.73
CA LEU A 6 -11.29 -7.65 7.03
C LEU A 6 -12.59 -7.01 7.48
N GLN A 7 -12.74 -5.69 7.35
CA GLN A 7 -13.96 -4.98 7.71
C GLN A 7 -15.18 -5.52 6.95
N THR A 8 -15.09 -5.68 5.64
CA THR A 8 -16.20 -6.23 4.82
C THR A 8 -16.57 -7.63 5.30
N ASN A 9 -15.58 -8.52 5.45
CA ASN A 9 -15.83 -9.90 5.85
C ASN A 9 -16.39 -10.00 7.28
N VAL A 10 -15.99 -9.11 8.20
CA VAL A 10 -16.56 -9.07 9.56
C VAL A 10 -18.03 -8.66 9.51
N VAL A 11 -18.40 -7.67 8.69
CA VAL A 11 -19.80 -7.28 8.52
C VAL A 11 -20.62 -8.43 7.90
N GLU A 12 -20.12 -9.04 6.83
CA GLU A 12 -20.78 -10.20 6.19
C GLU A 12 -20.98 -11.35 7.18
N PHE A 13 -19.97 -11.64 8.01
CA PHE A 13 -20.06 -12.67 9.04
C PHE A 13 -21.15 -12.37 10.07
N LEU A 14 -21.24 -11.12 10.54
CA LEU A 14 -22.25 -10.71 11.52
C LEU A 14 -23.68 -10.76 10.97
N GLU A 15 -23.84 -10.57 9.66
CA GLU A 15 -25.13 -10.65 8.95
C GLU A 15 -25.48 -12.08 8.52
N GLY A 16 -24.58 -13.06 8.71
CA GLY A 16 -24.78 -14.44 8.27
C GLY A 16 -24.59 -14.64 6.75
N HIS A 17 -23.94 -13.70 6.08
CA HIS A 17 -23.61 -13.76 4.66
C HIS A 17 -22.30 -14.53 4.42
N PRO A 18 -22.10 -15.13 3.24
CA PRO A 18 -20.83 -15.73 2.87
C PRO A 18 -19.72 -14.68 2.72
N LEU A 19 -18.50 -15.02 3.11
CA LEU A 19 -17.34 -14.13 3.02
C LEU A 19 -16.87 -13.98 1.57
N THR A 20 -17.12 -12.83 0.97
CA THR A 20 -16.85 -12.61 -0.46
C THR A 20 -15.52 -11.90 -0.72
N SER A 21 -15.03 -11.12 0.25
CA SER A 21 -13.84 -10.29 0.05
C SER A 21 -12.54 -11.09 0.24
N LYS A 22 -11.62 -10.99 -0.73
CA LYS A 22 -10.33 -11.68 -0.71
C LYS A 22 -9.18 -10.70 -0.81
N PHE A 23 -8.22 -10.82 0.10
CA PHE A 23 -6.99 -10.04 0.06
C PHE A 23 -6.03 -10.63 -0.97
N ASN A 24 -5.51 -9.77 -1.86
CA ASN A 24 -4.62 -10.17 -2.95
C ASN A 24 -3.13 -10.20 -2.54
N GLY A 25 -2.80 -9.91 -1.27
CA GLY A 25 -1.41 -9.84 -0.82
C GLY A 25 -0.72 -8.50 -1.09
N TYR A 26 -1.49 -7.45 -1.39
CA TYR A 26 -0.93 -6.14 -1.69
C TYR A 26 0.01 -5.64 -0.58
N ALA A 27 1.25 -5.36 -0.96
CA ALA A 27 2.26 -4.74 -0.12
C ALA A 27 3.05 -3.69 -0.90
N SER A 28 3.48 -2.64 -0.19
CA SER A 28 4.32 -1.57 -0.73
C SER A 28 5.54 -1.38 0.16
N CYS A 29 6.73 -1.37 -0.43
CA CYS A 29 7.98 -1.19 0.30
C CYS A 29 8.71 0.07 -0.19
N PRO A 30 8.55 1.23 0.45
CA PRO A 30 9.33 2.41 0.10
C PRO A 30 10.78 2.25 0.57
N LEU A 31 11.68 1.92 -0.36
CA LEU A 31 13.10 1.70 -0.10
C LEU A 31 13.87 3.02 -0.30
N VAL A 32 14.55 3.46 0.75
CA VAL A 32 15.44 4.63 0.68
C VAL A 32 16.80 4.12 0.23
N THR A 33 17.24 4.56 -0.95
CA THR A 33 18.54 4.19 -1.51
C THR A 33 19.63 5.22 -1.18
N GLY A 34 19.23 6.42 -0.73
CA GLY A 34 20.12 7.45 -0.20
C GLY A 34 19.34 8.67 0.29
N TYR A 35 20.04 9.64 0.89
CA TYR A 35 19.41 10.89 1.32
C TYR A 35 18.79 11.63 0.13
N GLY A 36 17.46 11.83 0.18
CA GLY A 36 16.71 12.46 -0.91
C GLY A 36 16.43 11.54 -2.10
N LYS A 37 16.69 10.23 -2.00
CA LYS A 37 16.44 9.25 -3.07
C LYS A 37 15.78 7.99 -2.53
N GLY A 38 14.83 7.47 -3.31
CA GLY A 38 14.22 6.18 -3.00
C GLY A 38 13.48 5.62 -4.18
N ILE A 39 13.07 4.36 -4.02
CA ILE A 39 12.20 3.61 -4.93
C ILE A 39 10.98 3.14 -4.15
N MET A 40 9.88 2.83 -4.83
CA MET A 40 8.64 2.41 -4.19
C MET A 40 8.08 1.15 -4.86
N PRO A 41 8.78 0.01 -4.79
CA PRO A 41 8.22 -1.24 -5.27
C PRO A 41 6.91 -1.59 -4.56
N LYS A 42 5.96 -2.09 -5.34
CA LYS A 42 4.67 -2.60 -4.90
C LYS A 42 4.47 -3.97 -5.52
N PHE A 43 3.93 -4.89 -4.75
CA PHE A 43 3.77 -6.28 -5.15
C PHE A 43 2.53 -6.88 -4.50
N ASP A 44 2.07 -7.99 -5.05
CA ASP A 44 0.99 -8.81 -4.55
C ASP A 44 1.48 -10.26 -4.35
N TYR A 45 0.57 -11.20 -4.06
CA TYR A 45 0.97 -12.62 -3.90
C TYR A 45 1.51 -13.27 -5.19
N SER A 46 1.24 -12.70 -6.37
CA SER A 46 1.83 -13.19 -7.63
C SER A 46 3.29 -12.75 -7.81
N MET A 47 3.82 -11.94 -6.89
CA MET A 47 5.14 -11.30 -6.96
C MET A 47 5.36 -10.47 -8.24
N THR A 48 4.27 -10.06 -8.90
CA THR A 48 4.36 -9.17 -10.05
C THR A 48 4.43 -7.71 -9.58
N PRO A 49 5.23 -6.85 -10.23
CA PRO A 49 5.27 -5.43 -9.90
C PRO A 49 3.90 -4.76 -10.15
N TRP A 50 3.29 -4.23 -9.09
CA TRP A 50 2.03 -3.49 -9.18
C TRP A 50 2.29 -1.99 -9.30
N GLU A 51 2.50 -1.48 -10.51
CA GLU A 51 2.75 -0.07 -10.73
C GLU A 51 1.48 0.79 -10.57
N THR A 52 1.18 1.27 -9.36
CA THR A 52 0.05 2.21 -9.11
C THR A 52 0.15 3.54 -9.88
N PHE A 53 1.35 3.97 -10.26
CA PHE A 53 1.58 5.20 -11.00
C PHE A 53 1.84 4.86 -12.47
N LEU A 54 0.79 4.87 -13.32
CA LEU A 54 0.88 4.51 -14.74
C LEU A 54 1.94 5.29 -15.54
N PHE A 55 2.43 6.41 -15.01
CA PHE A 55 3.40 7.29 -15.69
C PHE A 55 4.79 7.30 -15.02
N LEU A 56 4.99 6.58 -13.92
CA LEU A 56 6.23 6.61 -13.15
C LEU A 56 6.70 5.21 -12.83
N ASP A 57 7.79 4.79 -13.48
CA ASP A 57 8.60 3.65 -13.07
C ASP A 57 8.99 3.83 -11.59
N GLN A 58 8.50 2.90 -10.76
CA GLN A 58 8.67 2.88 -9.30
C GLN A 58 9.95 2.17 -8.85
N LEU A 59 10.62 1.47 -9.77
CA LEU A 59 11.93 0.87 -9.57
C LEU A 59 13.06 1.85 -9.87
N LYS A 60 12.78 2.91 -10.64
CA LYS A 60 13.71 4.02 -10.83
C LYS A 60 13.80 4.91 -9.59
N GLU A 61 15.02 5.23 -9.18
CA GLU A 61 15.27 6.14 -8.07
C GLU A 61 14.66 7.53 -8.35
N ARG A 62 13.81 8.00 -7.42
CA ARG A 62 13.20 9.33 -7.50
C ARG A 62 13.18 9.98 -6.12
N ARG A 63 13.44 11.29 -6.11
CA ARG A 63 13.29 12.13 -4.90
C ARG A 63 11.85 12.17 -4.40
N LEU A 64 10.88 12.02 -5.30
CA LEU A 64 9.46 11.94 -4.96
C LEU A 64 9.17 10.80 -3.98
N PHE A 65 9.71 9.59 -4.20
CA PHE A 65 9.46 8.45 -3.32
C PHE A 65 10.10 8.63 -1.94
N TYR A 66 11.26 9.29 -1.88
CA TYR A 66 11.86 9.71 -0.62
C TYR A 66 10.94 10.68 0.14
N PHE A 67 10.44 11.72 -0.51
CA PHE A 67 9.51 12.69 0.09
C PHE A 67 8.21 12.04 0.56
N ILE A 68 7.62 11.17 -0.27
CA ILE A 68 6.42 10.43 0.11
C ILE A 68 6.67 9.62 1.39
N LYS A 69 7.79 8.91 1.46
CA LYS A 69 8.14 8.12 2.65
C LYS A 69 8.42 8.98 3.87
N ALA A 70 9.24 10.01 3.72
CA ALA A 70 9.77 10.80 4.83
C ALA A 70 8.71 11.73 5.43
N ASP A 71 7.90 12.38 4.58
CA ASP A 71 7.05 13.50 4.98
C ASP A 71 5.56 13.17 4.88
N LEU A 72 5.13 12.51 3.80
CA LEU A 72 3.70 12.27 3.54
C LEU A 72 3.12 11.07 4.31
N LEU A 73 3.81 9.93 4.30
CA LEU A 73 3.34 8.70 4.94
C LEU A 73 3.08 8.86 6.44
N PRO A 74 3.94 9.54 7.24
CA PRO A 74 3.64 9.76 8.65
C PRO A 74 2.33 10.53 8.87
N ILE A 75 2.06 11.55 8.05
CA ILE A 75 0.82 12.33 8.14
C ILE A 75 -0.40 11.47 7.81
N LEU A 76 -0.34 10.71 6.71
CA LEU A 76 -1.41 9.81 6.29
C LEU A 76 -1.66 8.69 7.31
N TYR A 77 -0.60 8.17 7.93
CA TYR A 77 -0.71 7.16 8.97
C TYR A 77 -1.52 7.69 10.16
N TRP A 78 -1.09 8.80 10.76
CA TRP A 78 -1.71 9.33 11.97
C TRP A 78 -3.06 9.98 11.74
N ARG A 79 -3.28 10.62 10.58
CA ARG A 79 -4.53 11.34 10.30
C ARG A 79 -5.57 10.52 9.54
N GLY A 80 -5.16 9.41 8.93
CA GLY A 80 -6.01 8.59 8.07
C GLY A 80 -6.07 7.13 8.49
N LEU A 81 -4.93 6.43 8.58
CA LEU A 81 -4.94 4.98 8.80
C LEU A 81 -5.37 4.57 10.22
N VAL A 82 -4.96 5.33 11.23
CA VAL A 82 -5.22 5.01 12.65
C VAL A 82 -6.57 5.57 13.14
N ARG A 83 -7.29 6.31 12.29
CA ARG A 83 -8.63 6.83 12.61
C ARG A 83 -9.72 5.93 12.06
#